data_AF-A0A7X5N483-F1
#
_entry.id   AF-A0A7X5N483-F1
#
_cell.length_a   1.000
_cell.length_b   1.000
_cell.length_c   1.000
_cell.angle_alpha   90.00
_cell.angle_beta   90.00
_cell.angle_gamma   90.00
#
_symmetry.space_group_name_H-M   'P 1'
#
loop_
_entity.id
_entity.type
_entity.pdbx_description
1 polymer ?
#
loop_
_entity_poly.entity_id
_entity_poly.type
_entity_poly.pdbx_seq_one_letter_code
_entity_poly.pdbx_strand_id
1 'polypeptide(L)'
;VYGKPSFVSYVPKTPSFGVDNSADLVLTFRNVHNWRMAGNAEAMFAGFYKVLKPGGVLGVVEHRAKADVPADDKSGYVGQAQLIAMAEAAG
;
A
#
# COMPACT_ATOMS: atom_id res chain seq x y z
N VAL A 1 24.67 12.29 -1.65
CA VAL A 1 24.57 10.81 -1.60
C VAL A 1 23.23 10.29 -2.13
N TYR A 2 22.23 11.14 -2.38
CA TYR A 2 20.99 10.72 -3.06
C TYR A 2 20.87 11.37 -4.45
N GLY A 3 20.18 10.68 -5.38
CA GLY A 3 19.80 11.19 -6.69
C GLY A 3 18.68 12.24 -6.61
N LYS A 4 18.25 12.75 -7.77
CA LYS A 4 17.09 13.65 -7.84
C LYS A 4 15.80 12.85 -7.68
N PRO A 5 14.83 13.30 -6.84
CA PRO A 5 13.54 12.63 -6.75
C PRO A 5 12.76 12.78 -8.07
N SER A 6 11.98 11.76 -8.40
CA SER A 6 10.96 11.80 -9.45
C SER A 6 9.58 11.75 -8.83
N PHE A 7 8.60 12.36 -9.50
CA PHE A 7 7.21 12.32 -9.11
C PHE A 7 6.44 11.45 -10.10
N VAL A 8 5.63 10.52 -9.57
CA VAL A 8 4.75 9.67 -10.36
C VAL A 8 3.31 9.93 -9.90
N SER A 9 2.49 10.44 -10.81
CA SER A 9 1.04 10.54 -10.61
C SER A 9 0.38 9.23 -11.01
N TYR A 10 -0.67 8.82 -10.30
CA TYR A 10 -1.39 7.58 -10.56
C TYR A 10 -2.90 7.76 -10.44
N VAL A 11 -3.66 6.89 -11.11
CA VAL A 11 -5.12 6.81 -10.98
C VAL A 11 -5.45 5.85 -9.84
N PRO A 12 -6.14 6.26 -8.76
CA PRO A 12 -6.28 5.42 -7.58
C PRO A 12 -7.02 4.10 -7.78
N LYS A 13 -7.89 3.98 -8.79
CA LYS A 13 -8.58 2.72 -9.13
C LYS A 13 -7.71 1.74 -9.91
N THR A 14 -6.67 2.23 -10.56
CA THR A 14 -5.77 1.45 -11.44
C THR A 14 -4.35 2.04 -11.33
N PRO A 15 -3.71 1.95 -10.15
CA PRO A 15 -2.45 2.64 -9.92
C PRO A 15 -1.31 1.98 -10.69
N SER A 16 -0.39 2.81 -11.17
CA SER A 16 0.92 2.39 -11.70
C SER A 16 1.97 3.32 -11.11
N PHE A 17 2.97 2.74 -10.45
CA PHE A 17 4.00 3.49 -9.71
C PHE A 17 5.34 3.56 -10.46
N GLY A 18 5.40 3.00 -11.67
CA GLY A 18 6.62 2.90 -12.45
C GLY A 18 6.61 1.66 -13.33
N VAL A 19 7.78 1.33 -13.86
CA VAL A 19 8.01 0.08 -14.58
C VAL A 19 7.90 -1.07 -13.58
N ASP A 20 7.31 -2.19 -13.99
CA ASP A 20 7.24 -3.39 -13.16
C ASP A 20 8.65 -3.87 -12.75
N ASN A 21 8.80 -4.40 -11.54
CA ASN A 21 10.08 -4.87 -11.00
C ASN A 21 11.20 -3.81 -11.03
N SER A 22 10.88 -2.54 -10.77
CA SER A 22 11.87 -1.44 -10.80
C SER A 22 12.28 -0.95 -9.42
N ALA A 23 11.47 -1.16 -8.39
CA ALA A 23 11.73 -0.71 -7.03
C ALA A 23 12.25 -1.84 -6.14
N ASP A 24 13.32 -1.57 -5.38
CA ASP A 24 13.80 -2.48 -4.33
C ASP A 24 12.98 -2.34 -3.04
N LEU A 25 12.38 -1.16 -2.82
CA LEU A 25 11.64 -0.81 -1.61
C LEU A 25 10.48 0.12 -1.97
N VAL A 26 9.31 -0.16 -1.42
CA VAL A 26 8.16 0.76 -1.40
C VAL A 26 7.85 1.08 0.05
N LEU A 27 7.72 2.36 0.38
CA LEU A 27 7.30 2.81 1.71
C LEU A 27 6.01 3.61 1.60
N THR A 28 5.04 3.27 2.43
CA THR A 28 3.80 4.06 2.56
C THR A 28 3.52 4.38 4.03
N PHE A 29 3.05 5.60 4.26
CA PHE A 29 2.82 6.14 5.59
C PHE A 29 1.40 6.69 5.64
N ARG A 30 0.58 6.17 6.57
CA ARG A 30 -0.73 6.72 6.92
C ARG A 30 -1.71 6.78 5.73
N ASN A 31 -1.63 5.82 4.82
CA ASN A 31 -2.48 5.81 3.62
C ASN A 31 -3.46 4.63 3.56
N VAL A 32 -3.21 3.51 4.24
CA VAL A 32 -4.01 2.29 4.06
C VAL A 32 -5.44 2.51 4.54
N HIS A 33 -5.64 3.23 5.65
CA HIS A 33 -6.98 3.57 6.11
C HIS A 33 -7.75 4.43 5.10
N ASN A 34 -7.08 5.37 4.42
CA ASN A 34 -7.71 6.17 3.36
C ASN A 34 -8.14 5.30 2.18
N TRP A 35 -7.30 4.34 1.79
CA TRP A 35 -7.62 3.46 0.67
C TRP A 35 -8.72 2.46 0.98
N ARG A 36 -8.82 2.01 2.23
CA ARG A 36 -9.95 1.19 2.69
C ARG A 36 -11.26 1.99 2.60
N MET A 37 -11.27 3.22 3.12
CA MET A 37 -12.45 4.09 3.01
C MET A 37 -12.83 4.42 1.56
N ALA A 38 -11.84 4.54 0.68
CA ALA A 38 -12.05 4.82 -0.75
C ALA A 38 -12.34 3.56 -1.60
N GLY A 39 -12.29 2.36 -1.02
CA GLY A 39 -12.53 1.11 -1.73
C GLY A 39 -11.46 0.77 -2.78
N ASN A 40 -10.21 1.19 -2.59
CA ASN A 40 -9.12 0.97 -3.55
C ASN A 40 -7.85 0.36 -2.94
N ALA A 41 -7.90 -0.10 -1.68
CA ALA A 41 -6.76 -0.72 -1.00
C ALA A 41 -6.16 -1.88 -1.81
N GLU A 42 -7.00 -2.79 -2.32
CA GLU A 42 -6.55 -3.94 -3.13
C GLU A 42 -5.78 -3.49 -4.38
N ALA A 43 -6.30 -2.48 -5.10
CA ALA A 43 -5.64 -1.94 -6.28
C ALA A 43 -4.28 -1.31 -5.93
N MET A 44 -4.18 -0.63 -4.79
CA MET A 44 -2.92 -0.07 -4.31
C MET A 44 -1.89 -1.16 -3.98
N PHE A 45 -2.27 -2.20 -3.23
CA PHE A 45 -1.37 -3.33 -2.93
C PHE A 45 -0.94 -4.07 -4.20
N ALA A 46 -1.84 -4.31 -5.15
CA ALA A 46 -1.49 -4.89 -6.45
C ALA A 46 -0.49 -4.02 -7.23
N GLY A 47 -0.63 -2.69 -7.17
CA GLY A 47 0.33 -1.76 -7.77
C GLY A 47 1.71 -1.82 -7.10
N PHE A 48 1.76 -1.93 -5.76
CA PHE A 48 3.02 -2.08 -5.03
C PHE A 48 3.73 -3.39 -5.37
N TYR A 49 2.98 -4.49 -5.43
CA TYR A 49 3.53 -5.79 -5.81
C TYR A 49 4.15 -5.75 -7.21
N LYS A 50 3.46 -5.15 -8.19
CA LYS A 50 3.96 -5.03 -9.57
C LYS A 50 5.26 -4.23 -9.68
N VAL A 51 5.36 -3.09 -8.98
CA VAL A 51 6.55 -2.22 -9.09
C VAL A 51 7.75 -2.78 -8.33
N LEU A 52 7.52 -3.58 -7.29
CA LEU A 52 8.59 -4.22 -6.52
C LEU A 52 9.28 -5.31 -7.33
N LYS A 53 10.61 -5.37 -7.22
CA LYS A 53 11.40 -6.50 -7.73
C LYS A 53 11.09 -7.77 -6.92
N PRO A 54 11.36 -8.97 -7.48
CA PRO A 54 11.38 -10.19 -6.68
C PRO A 54 12.35 -10.05 -5.49
N GLY A 55 11.86 -10.31 -4.27
CA GLY A 55 12.64 -10.10 -3.04
C GLY A 55 12.69 -8.64 -2.54
N GLY A 56 12.00 -7.71 -3.21
CA GLY A 56 11.80 -6.34 -2.74
C GLY A 56 10.92 -6.28 -1.49
N VAL A 57 10.94 -5.12 -0.82
CA VAL A 57 10.26 -4.95 0.47
C VAL A 57 9.16 -3.90 0.39
N LEU A 58 7.99 -4.21 0.96
CA LEU A 58 6.95 -3.24 1.25
C LEU A 58 7.01 -2.85 2.74
N GLY A 59 7.31 -1.59 3.03
CA GLY A 59 7.22 -1.02 4.38
C GLY A 59 5.96 -0.20 4.57
N VAL A 60 5.24 -0.47 5.65
CA VAL A 60 3.98 0.21 5.96
C VAL A 60 4.02 0.80 7.36
N VAL A 61 3.67 2.07 7.46
CA VAL A 61 3.42 2.75 8.73
C VAL A 61 1.95 3.16 8.78
N GLU A 62 1.24 2.69 9.80
CA GLU A 62 -0.19 2.96 9.95
C GLU A 62 -0.60 3.04 11.42
N HIS A 63 -1.73 3.69 11.72
CA HIS A 63 -2.37 3.54 13.03
C HIS A 63 -2.89 2.11 13.19
N ARG A 64 -2.44 1.44 14.25
CA ARG A 64 -2.75 0.03 14.52
C ARG A 64 -3.97 -0.11 15.43
N ALA A 65 -5.04 -0.70 14.92
CA ALA A 65 -6.19 -1.12 15.72
C ALA A 65 -5.85 -2.34 16.59
N LYS A 66 -6.60 -2.56 17.68
CA LYS A 66 -6.43 -3.74 18.55
C LYS A 66 -6.79 -5.05 17.84
N ALA A 67 -7.76 -4.99 16.94
CA ALA A 67 -8.24 -6.10 16.11
C ALA A 67 -8.67 -5.53 14.75
N ASP A 68 -9.17 -6.39 13.87
CA ASP A 68 -9.72 -5.96 12.60
C ASP A 68 -10.90 -5.00 12.81
N VAL A 69 -11.00 -4.02 11.92
CA VAL A 69 -12.08 -3.04 11.96
C VAL A 69 -13.08 -3.32 10.83
N PRO A 70 -14.37 -2.94 11.01
CA PRO A 70 -15.39 -3.07 9.98
C PRO A 70 -15.00 -2.41 8.64
N ALA A 71 -15.70 -2.78 7.57
CA ALA A 71 -15.46 -2.22 6.23
C ALA A 71 -15.81 -0.73 6.15
N ASP A 72 -16.77 -0.27 6.94
CA ASP A 72 -17.23 1.12 7.01
C ASP A 72 -16.53 1.93 8.12
N ASP A 73 -15.47 1.39 8.73
CA ASP A 73 -14.69 2.09 9.74
C ASP A 73 -14.03 3.36 9.18
N LYS A 74 -14.15 4.47 9.92
CA LYS A 74 -13.58 5.79 9.59
C LYS A 74 -12.64 6.32 10.66
N SER A 75 -12.16 5.44 11.54
CA SER A 75 -11.32 5.83 12.69
C SER A 75 -9.90 6.22 12.27
N GLY A 76 -9.47 5.78 11.08
CA GLY A 76 -8.09 5.89 10.63
C GLY A 76 -7.18 4.76 11.12
N TYR A 77 -7.71 3.78 11.86
CA TYR A 77 -6.96 2.63 12.36
C TYR A 77 -7.20 1.39 11.48
N VAL A 78 -6.18 0.53 11.38
CA VAL A 78 -6.26 -0.73 10.64
C VAL A 78 -5.75 -1.88 11.52
N GLY A 79 -6.43 -3.02 11.47
CA GLY A 79 -5.95 -4.25 12.12
C GLY A 79 -4.66 -4.72 11.46
N GLN A 80 -3.66 -5.12 12.25
CA GLN A 80 -2.39 -5.59 11.68
C GLN A 80 -2.58 -6.84 10.82
N ALA A 81 -3.37 -7.81 11.30
CA ALA A 81 -3.67 -9.03 10.55
C ALA A 81 -4.43 -8.73 9.26
N GLN A 82 -5.49 -7.91 9.31
CA GLN A 82 -6.20 -7.41 8.13
C GLN A 82 -5.27 -6.73 7.12
N LEU A 83 -4.32 -5.91 7.56
CA LEU A 83 -3.37 -5.24 6.67
C LEU A 83 -2.44 -6.25 5.99
N ILE A 84 -1.88 -7.19 6.75
CA ILE A 84 -1.02 -8.25 6.22
C ILE A 84 -1.79 -9.08 5.19
N ALA A 85 -3.03 -9.47 5.50
CA ALA A 85 -3.86 -10.24 4.58
C ALA A 85 -4.13 -9.51 3.26
N MET A 86 -4.37 -8.19 3.28
CA MET A 86 -4.51 -7.40 2.05
C MET A 86 -3.21 -7.35 1.21
N ALA A 87 -2.06 -7.29 1.88
CA ALA A 87 -0.77 -7.31 1.19
C ALA A 87 -0.46 -8.69 0.59
N GLU A 88 -0.65 -9.77 1.35
CA GLU A 88 -0.44 -11.16 0.89
C GLU A 88 -1.39 -11.53 -0.25
N ALA A 89 -2.62 -11.00 -0.26
CA ALA A 89 -3.57 -11.21 -1.35
C ALA A 89 -3.10 -10.61 -2.70
N ALA A 90 -2.16 -9.65 -2.68
CA ALA A 90 -1.63 -9.02 -3.89
C ALA A 90 -0.47 -9.79 -4.54
N GLY A 91 0.21 -10.67 -3.79
CA GLY A 91 1.36 -11.47 -4.24
C GLY A 91 2.52 -11.48 -3.26
#